data_AF-A0A314UVU4-F1
#
_entry.id   AF-A0A314UVU4-F1
#
_cell.length_a   1.000
_cell.length_b   1.000
_cell.length_c   1.000
_cell.angle_alpha   90.00
_cell.angle_beta   90.00
_cell.angle_gamma   90.00
#
_symmetry.space_group_name_H-M   'P 1'
#
loop_
_entity.id
_entity.type
_entity.pdbx_description
1 polymer ?
#
loop_
_entity_poly.entity_id
_entity_poly.type
_entity_poly.pdbx_seq_one_letter_code
_entity_poly.pdbx_strand_id
1 'polypeptide(L)'
;MNSKYFTTVGGKRRKHIHLEMPQAFIPELAWFKVMLYVATQSSEDLFRMASVCPLFQTLANTPQVWNTISMAKYPDHPSWYHDNPAVQLFLQQCRACENPESIFREAFEVFFMQGNVEALYGMRIAATAGHMEAAYYVDFLACLELVSQKRMH
;
A
#
# COMPACT_ATOMS: atom_id res chain seq x y z
N MET A 1 -48.43 30.75 26.92
CA MET A 1 -49.27 29.54 26.99
C MET A 1 -48.42 28.39 27.50
N ASN A 2 -48.69 27.94 28.73
CA ASN A 2 -48.04 26.80 29.37
C ASN A 2 -48.67 25.50 28.84
N SER A 3 -47.86 24.52 28.47
CA SER A 3 -48.28 23.13 28.59
C SER A 3 -47.09 22.25 28.98
N LYS A 4 -47.19 21.74 30.21
CA LYS A 4 -46.32 20.74 30.81
C LYS A 4 -46.91 19.38 30.44
N TYR A 5 -46.11 18.50 29.86
CA TYR A 5 -46.35 17.06 29.95
C TYR A 5 -45.09 16.40 30.50
N PHE A 6 -45.12 16.14 31.80
CA PHE A 6 -44.26 15.15 32.45
C PHE A 6 -45.02 13.83 32.44
N THR A 7 -44.42 12.79 31.86
CA THR A 7 -44.76 11.40 32.15
C THR A 7 -43.45 10.66 32.39
N THR A 8 -43.16 10.41 33.66
CA THR A 8 -42.07 9.55 34.13
C THR A 8 -42.54 8.12 34.21
N VAL A 9 -41.86 7.18 33.54
CA VAL A 9 -41.81 5.77 33.96
C VAL A 9 -40.39 5.22 33.75
N GLY A 10 -39.76 4.88 34.88
CA GLY A 10 -38.67 3.95 35.10
C GLY A 10 -37.72 3.59 33.96
N GLY A 11 -36.53 4.18 33.96
CA GLY A 11 -35.36 3.66 33.26
C GLY A 11 -34.10 4.25 33.88
N LYS A 12 -33.21 3.37 34.40
CA LYS A 12 -31.94 3.74 35.06
C LYS A 12 -31.27 4.91 34.35
N ARG A 13 -31.07 6.04 35.05
CA ARG A 13 -30.20 7.14 34.60
C ARG A 13 -28.80 6.57 34.43
N ARG A 14 -28.46 6.11 33.22
CA ARG A 14 -27.07 6.12 32.77
C ARG A 14 -26.68 7.60 32.83
N LYS A 15 -25.80 7.95 33.76
CA LYS A 15 -25.17 9.26 33.76
C LYS A 15 -24.49 9.35 32.39
N HIS A 16 -25.10 10.08 31.46
CA HIS A 16 -24.38 10.57 30.31
C HIS A 16 -23.30 11.44 30.92
N ILE A 17 -22.09 10.89 30.98
CA ILE A 17 -20.90 11.70 31.15
C ILE A 17 -20.88 12.48 29.84
N HIS A 18 -21.40 13.71 29.89
CA HIS A 18 -21.23 14.69 28.85
C HIS A 18 -19.74 15.03 28.90
N LEU A 19 -18.91 14.17 28.31
CA LEU A 19 -17.60 14.61 27.85
C LEU A 19 -17.90 15.57 26.72
N GLU A 20 -17.91 16.87 27.04
CA GLU A 20 -17.55 17.89 26.04
C GLU A 20 -16.10 17.67 25.66
N MET A 21 -15.88 16.64 24.86
CA MET A 21 -14.76 16.60 23.97
C MET A 21 -15.24 17.36 22.74
N PRO A 22 -14.64 18.50 22.35
CA PRO A 22 -14.77 18.95 20.97
C PRO A 22 -14.36 17.75 20.14
N GLN A 23 -15.33 17.18 19.44
CA GLN A 23 -15.17 15.97 18.65
C GLN A 23 -14.06 16.31 17.66
N ALA A 24 -12.83 15.87 17.97
CA ALA A 24 -11.67 16.21 17.18
C ALA A 24 -11.89 15.57 15.82
N PHE A 25 -12.38 16.37 14.88
CA PHE A 25 -12.55 15.94 13.51
C PHE A 25 -11.14 15.72 12.98
N ILE A 26 -10.73 14.45 12.91
CA ILE A 26 -9.47 14.08 12.28
C ILE A 26 -9.63 14.43 10.79
N PRO A 27 -8.84 15.36 10.25
CA PRO A 27 -8.98 15.75 8.85
C PRO A 27 -8.76 14.55 7.93
N GLU A 28 -9.42 14.54 6.78
CA GLU A 28 -9.27 13.50 5.77
C GLU A 28 -7.79 13.25 5.41
N LEU A 29 -6.99 14.31 5.31
CA LEU A 29 -5.56 14.21 5.06
C LEU A 29 -4.80 13.43 6.14
N ALA A 30 -5.21 13.54 7.41
CA ALA A 30 -4.59 12.78 8.49
C ALA A 30 -4.96 11.29 8.38
N TRP A 31 -6.21 10.98 8.06
CA TRP A 31 -6.62 9.60 7.76
C TRP A 31 -5.89 9.02 6.55
N PHE A 32 -5.68 9.83 5.51
CA PHE A 32 -4.97 9.41 4.33
C PHE A 32 -3.51 9.06 4.63
N LYS A 33 -2.82 9.84 5.46
CA LYS A 33 -1.46 9.51 5.91
C LYS A 33 -1.40 8.21 6.72
N VAL A 34 -2.37 7.99 7.62
CA VAL A 34 -2.49 6.72 8.35
C VAL A 34 -2.71 5.56 7.39
N MET A 35 -3.57 5.76 6.39
CA MET A 35 -3.87 4.74 5.38
C MET A 35 -2.65 4.39 4.52
N LEU A 36 -1.87 5.37 4.08
CA LEU A 36 -0.61 5.13 3.37
C LEU A 36 0.35 4.31 4.24
N TYR A 37 0.47 4.64 5.52
CA TYR A 37 1.28 3.85 6.44
C TYR A 37 0.76 2.40 6.54
N VAL A 38 -0.53 2.20 6.78
CA VAL A 38 -1.14 0.85 6.82
C VAL A 38 -0.89 0.09 5.52
N ALA A 39 -1.03 0.75 4.36
CA ALA A 39 -0.77 0.16 3.06
C ALA A 39 0.66 -0.38 2.94
N THR A 40 1.68 0.35 3.43
CA THR A 40 3.08 -0.15 3.44
C THR A 40 3.29 -1.36 4.32
N GLN A 41 2.45 -1.58 5.33
CA GLN A 41 2.61 -2.66 6.31
C GLN A 41 1.85 -3.92 5.89
N SER A 42 0.63 -3.77 5.39
CA SER A 42 -0.29 -4.89 5.16
C SER A 42 -1.44 -4.51 4.23
N SER A 43 -1.50 -5.17 3.07
CA SER A 43 -2.64 -5.03 2.15
C SER A 43 -3.95 -5.51 2.76
N GLU A 44 -3.91 -6.54 3.61
CA GLU A 44 -5.11 -7.05 4.29
C GLU A 44 -5.68 -6.03 5.28
N ASP A 45 -4.82 -5.39 6.07
CA ASP A 45 -5.28 -4.39 7.04
C ASP A 45 -5.76 -3.12 6.34
N LEU A 46 -5.19 -2.77 5.19
CA LEU A 46 -5.76 -1.73 4.33
C LEU A 46 -7.18 -2.10 3.89
N PHE A 47 -7.40 -3.32 3.38
CA PHE A 47 -8.73 -3.75 2.93
C PHE A 47 -9.74 -3.83 4.07
N ARG A 48 -9.29 -4.24 5.27
CA ARG A 48 -10.11 -4.18 6.49
C ARG A 48 -10.44 -2.74 6.87
N MET A 49 -9.48 -1.81 6.79
CA MET A 49 -9.73 -0.39 7.04
C MET A 49 -10.73 0.17 6.02
N ALA A 50 -10.56 -0.15 4.73
CA ALA A 50 -11.43 0.31 3.65
C ALA A 50 -12.89 -0.16 3.79
N SER A 51 -13.14 -1.28 4.47
CA SER A 51 -14.50 -1.81 4.67
C SER A 51 -15.26 -1.16 5.82
N VAL A 52 -14.60 -0.35 6.66
CA VAL A 52 -15.21 0.27 7.84
C VAL A 52 -16.21 1.36 7.47
N CYS A 53 -15.88 2.23 6.51
CA CYS A 53 -16.75 3.35 6.13
C CYS A 53 -16.49 3.86 4.70
N PRO A 54 -17.45 4.59 4.09
CA PRO A 54 -17.30 5.10 2.73
C PRO A 54 -16.08 6.01 2.52
N LEU A 55 -15.73 6.83 3.53
CA LEU A 55 -14.55 7.69 3.46
C LEU A 55 -13.27 6.86 3.25
N PHE A 56 -13.09 5.79 4.04
CA PHE A 56 -11.91 4.93 3.90
C PHE A 56 -11.95 4.12 2.61
N GLN A 57 -13.13 3.68 2.18
CA GLN A 57 -13.28 3.05 0.87
C GLN A 57 -12.82 3.98 -0.26
N THR A 58 -13.21 5.26 -0.23
CA THR A 58 -12.77 6.24 -1.24
C THR A 58 -11.27 6.47 -1.19
N LEU A 59 -10.70 6.72 0.00
CA LEU A 59 -9.27 6.96 0.18
C LEU A 59 -8.42 5.76 -0.28
N ALA A 60 -8.86 4.54 0.02
CA ALA A 60 -8.12 3.31 -0.32
C ALA A 60 -8.06 3.04 -1.82
N ASN A 61 -8.97 3.61 -2.60
CA ASN A 61 -9.00 3.46 -4.06
C ASN A 61 -8.23 4.56 -4.81
N THR A 62 -7.46 5.39 -4.12
CA THR A 62 -6.60 6.37 -4.78
C THR A 62 -5.35 5.71 -5.38
N PRO A 63 -4.86 6.18 -6.55
CA PRO A 63 -3.67 5.60 -7.19
C PRO A 63 -2.43 5.58 -6.29
N GLN A 64 -2.27 6.60 -5.44
CA GLN A 64 -1.15 6.68 -4.50
C GLN A 64 -1.15 5.55 -3.47
N VAL A 65 -2.33 5.12 -2.99
CA VAL A 65 -2.42 3.98 -2.07
C VAL A 65 -2.00 2.70 -2.76
N TRP A 66 -2.45 2.47 -3.99
CA TRP A 66 -2.06 1.30 -4.79
C TRP A 66 -0.59 1.30 -5.20
N ASN A 67 -0.01 2.48 -5.44
CA ASN A 67 1.43 2.64 -5.63
C ASN A 67 2.23 2.25 -4.37
N THR A 68 1.66 2.46 -3.18
CA THR A 68 2.34 2.29 -1.87
C THR A 68 2.05 0.93 -1.21
N ILE A 69 1.01 0.23 -1.65
CA ILE A 69 0.54 -0.97 -0.96
C ILE A 69 1.57 -2.10 -0.98
N SER A 70 1.74 -2.76 0.15
CA SER A 70 2.64 -3.89 0.31
C SER A 70 2.15 -5.11 -0.46
N MET A 71 3.05 -5.73 -1.22
CA MET A 71 2.81 -7.00 -1.90
C MET A 71 3.48 -8.18 -1.19
N ALA A 72 4.02 -7.96 0.03
CA ALA A 72 4.78 -8.96 0.79
C ALA A 72 4.03 -10.26 1.08
N LYS A 73 2.69 -10.20 1.16
CA LYS A 73 1.85 -11.39 1.36
C LYS A 73 1.88 -12.36 0.17
N TYR A 74 2.17 -11.86 -1.02
CA TYR A 74 2.07 -12.62 -2.28
C TYR A 74 3.46 -12.80 -2.90
N PRO A 75 4.33 -13.68 -2.37
CA PRO A 75 5.70 -13.83 -2.86
C PRO A 75 5.83 -14.17 -4.35
N ASP A 76 6.74 -13.42 -4.97
CA ASP A 76 7.53 -13.50 -6.21
C ASP A 76 7.04 -14.18 -7.48
N HIS A 77 6.32 -15.31 -7.45
CA HIS A 77 5.97 -15.98 -8.70
C HIS A 77 4.49 -15.81 -9.04
N PRO A 78 4.13 -14.99 -10.06
CA PRO A 78 2.73 -14.77 -10.45
C PRO A 78 1.97 -16.07 -10.74
N SER A 79 2.67 -17.12 -11.18
CA SER A 79 2.05 -18.41 -11.47
C SER A 79 1.51 -19.15 -10.26
N TRP A 80 2.01 -18.87 -9.06
CA TRP A 80 1.51 -19.47 -7.82
C TRP A 80 0.09 -19.00 -7.48
N TYR A 81 -0.36 -17.92 -8.12
CA TYR A 81 -1.67 -17.32 -7.90
C TYR A 81 -2.55 -17.35 -9.15
N HIS A 82 -2.23 -18.15 -10.17
CA HIS A 82 -3.01 -18.20 -11.41
C HIS A 82 -4.48 -18.56 -11.15
N ASP A 83 -4.73 -19.49 -10.23
CA ASP A 83 -6.09 -19.96 -9.92
C ASP A 83 -6.85 -19.05 -8.94
N ASN A 84 -6.26 -17.91 -8.53
CA ASN A 84 -6.89 -16.95 -7.63
C ASN A 84 -7.17 -15.61 -8.34
N PRO A 85 -8.39 -15.42 -8.88
CA PRO A 85 -8.76 -14.21 -9.61
C PRO A 85 -8.62 -12.92 -8.79
N ALA A 86 -8.87 -12.98 -7.47
CA ALA A 86 -8.77 -11.81 -6.60
C ALA A 86 -7.31 -11.35 -6.46
N VAL A 87 -6.38 -12.30 -6.34
CA VAL A 87 -4.95 -11.99 -6.29
C VAL A 87 -4.47 -11.48 -7.66
N GLN A 88 -4.93 -12.07 -8.77
CA GLN A 88 -4.60 -11.56 -10.10
C GLN A 88 -5.05 -10.11 -10.29
N LEU A 89 -6.28 -9.77 -9.90
CA LEU A 89 -6.77 -8.40 -9.97
C LEU A 89 -5.94 -7.45 -9.09
N PHE A 90 -5.59 -7.88 -7.87
CA PHE A 90 -4.72 -7.13 -6.97
C PHE A 90 -3.36 -6.82 -7.61
N LEU A 91 -2.69 -7.84 -8.17
CA LEU A 91 -1.40 -7.68 -8.84
C LEU A 91 -1.51 -6.75 -10.07
N GLN A 92 -2.57 -6.89 -10.86
CA GLN A 92 -2.83 -6.02 -12.01
C GLN A 92 -3.04 -4.56 -11.60
N GLN A 93 -3.75 -4.32 -10.49
CA GLN A 93 -3.95 -2.96 -9.98
C GLN A 93 -2.66 -2.34 -9.45
N CYS A 94 -1.82 -3.11 -8.76
CA CYS A 94 -0.49 -2.66 -8.33
C CYS A 94 0.37 -2.26 -9.54
N ARG A 95 0.38 -3.08 -10.59
CA ARG A 95 1.08 -2.76 -11.85
C ARG A 95 0.52 -1.50 -12.50
N ALA A 96 -0.80 -1.37 -12.60
CA ALA A 96 -1.45 -0.22 -13.22
C ALA A 96 -1.18 1.10 -12.47
N CYS A 97 -0.88 1.03 -11.18
CA CYS A 97 -0.52 2.18 -10.34
C CYS A 97 0.99 2.32 -10.12
N GLU A 98 1.81 1.66 -10.96
CA GLU A 98 3.27 1.78 -10.94
C GLU A 98 3.90 1.45 -9.58
N ASN A 99 3.33 0.48 -8.86
CA ASN A 99 3.85 0.06 -7.56
C ASN A 99 5.33 -0.38 -7.71
N PRO A 100 6.27 0.18 -6.89
CA PRO A 100 7.69 -0.10 -7.05
C PRO A 100 8.08 -1.58 -6.89
N GLU A 101 7.41 -2.30 -5.99
CA GLU A 101 7.62 -3.74 -5.80
C GLU A 101 7.13 -4.53 -7.02
N SER A 102 5.98 -4.15 -7.59
CA SER A 102 5.48 -4.76 -8.84
C SER A 102 6.43 -4.55 -10.01
N ILE A 103 6.96 -3.33 -10.18
CA ILE A 103 7.92 -3.00 -11.23
C ILE A 103 9.22 -3.80 -11.02
N PHE A 104 9.70 -3.85 -9.78
CA PHE A 104 10.91 -4.60 -9.45
C PHE A 104 10.77 -6.09 -9.78
N ARG A 105 9.69 -6.74 -9.35
CA ARG A 105 9.48 -8.18 -9.60
C ARG A 105 9.45 -8.53 -11.09
N GLU A 106 8.75 -7.72 -11.89
CA GLU A 106 8.71 -7.89 -13.35
C GLU A 106 10.09 -7.69 -13.99
N ALA A 107 10.79 -6.61 -13.61
CA ALA A 107 12.13 -6.33 -14.10
C ALA A 107 13.13 -7.43 -13.69
N PHE A 108 13.00 -7.96 -12.47
CA PHE A 108 13.84 -9.03 -11.93
C PHE A 108 13.67 -10.33 -12.72
N GLU A 109 12.44 -10.74 -12.97
CA GLU A 109 12.16 -11.93 -13.78
C GLU A 109 12.74 -11.77 -15.20
N VAL A 110 12.47 -10.64 -15.87
CA VAL A 110 12.94 -10.41 -17.24
C VAL A 110 14.47 -10.32 -17.31
N PHE A 111 15.12 -9.67 -16.35
CA PHE A 111 16.57 -9.55 -16.32
C PHE A 111 17.25 -10.90 -16.06
N PHE A 112 16.88 -11.58 -14.97
CA PHE A 112 17.60 -12.77 -14.50
C PHE A 112 17.16 -14.06 -15.20
N MET A 113 15.88 -14.21 -15.53
CA MET A 113 15.38 -15.45 -16.14
C MET A 113 15.45 -15.42 -17.67
N GLN A 114 15.30 -14.24 -18.28
CA GLN A 114 15.28 -14.09 -19.73
C GLN A 114 16.59 -13.49 -20.29
N GLY A 115 17.47 -13.00 -19.42
CA GLY A 115 18.75 -12.40 -19.83
C GLY A 115 18.61 -11.06 -20.55
N ASN A 116 17.46 -10.40 -20.43
CA ASN A 116 17.23 -9.12 -21.11
C ASN A 116 17.71 -7.96 -20.25
N VAL A 117 18.84 -7.38 -20.66
CA VAL A 117 19.50 -6.26 -19.98
C VAL A 117 18.68 -4.97 -19.94
N GLU A 118 17.74 -4.77 -20.86
CA GLU A 118 16.88 -3.58 -20.87
C GLU A 118 15.99 -3.52 -19.62
N ALA A 119 15.66 -4.68 -19.02
CA ALA A 119 14.88 -4.75 -17.80
C ALA A 119 15.58 -4.12 -16.58
N LEU A 120 16.91 -3.91 -16.63
CA LEU A 120 17.61 -3.14 -15.61
C LEU A 120 17.03 -1.72 -15.44
N TYR A 121 16.45 -1.15 -16.51
CA TYR A 121 15.77 0.14 -16.44
C TYR A 121 14.58 0.12 -15.47
N GLY A 122 13.79 -0.96 -15.46
CA GLY A 122 12.69 -1.13 -14.51
C GLY A 122 13.17 -1.19 -13.06
N MET A 123 14.28 -1.89 -12.78
CA MET A 123 14.89 -1.92 -11.45
C MET A 123 15.36 -0.52 -11.01
N ARG A 124 15.91 0.29 -11.91
CA ARG A 124 16.31 1.67 -11.62
C ARG A 124 15.11 2.56 -11.28
N ILE A 125 13.98 2.39 -11.96
CA ILE A 125 12.73 3.09 -11.63
C ILE A 125 12.28 2.71 -10.23
N ALA A 126 12.22 1.41 -9.91
CA ALA A 126 11.81 0.94 -8.59
C ALA A 126 12.77 1.45 -7.48
N ALA A 127 14.07 1.44 -7.72
CA ALA A 127 15.07 1.98 -6.80
C ALA A 127 14.88 3.49 -6.55
N THR A 128 14.63 4.27 -7.60
CA THR A 128 14.36 5.72 -7.50
C THR A 128 13.07 6.01 -6.74
N ALA A 129 12.10 5.11 -6.82
CA ALA A 129 10.87 5.16 -6.05
C ALA A 129 11.02 4.65 -4.59
N GLY A 130 12.24 4.30 -4.17
CA GLY A 130 12.55 3.88 -2.80
C GLY A 130 12.46 2.38 -2.54
N HIS A 131 12.32 1.55 -3.57
CA HIS A 131 12.33 0.09 -3.40
C HIS A 131 13.74 -0.39 -3.02
N MET A 132 13.89 -0.86 -1.78
CA MET A 132 15.19 -1.13 -1.18
C MET A 132 15.95 -2.24 -1.90
N GLU A 133 15.30 -3.36 -2.22
CA GLU A 133 15.94 -4.48 -2.91
C GLU A 133 16.39 -4.09 -4.32
N ALA A 134 15.60 -3.26 -5.00
CA ALA A 134 15.94 -2.78 -6.33
C ALA A 134 17.21 -1.89 -6.27
N ALA A 135 17.31 -1.02 -5.27
CA ALA A 135 18.50 -0.20 -5.05
C ALA A 135 19.74 -1.08 -4.83
N TYR A 136 19.65 -2.11 -3.99
CA TYR A 136 20.76 -3.05 -3.77
C TYR A 136 21.21 -3.73 -5.07
N TYR A 137 20.29 -4.24 -5.89
CA TYR A 137 20.66 -4.90 -7.14
C TYR A 137 21.29 -3.92 -8.16
N VAL A 138 20.74 -2.72 -8.30
CA VAL A 138 21.27 -1.70 -9.20
C VAL A 138 22.69 -1.30 -8.78
N ASP A 139 22.91 -1.03 -7.50
CA ASP A 139 24.22 -0.65 -6.97
C ASP A 139 25.24 -1.79 -7.09
N PHE A 140 24.82 -3.03 -6.81
CA PHE A 140 25.65 -4.22 -6.94
C PHE A 140 26.11 -4.44 -8.39
N LEU A 141 25.19 -4.36 -9.35
CA LEU A 141 25.52 -4.52 -10.77
C LEU A 141 26.46 -3.41 -11.27
N ALA A 142 26.23 -2.16 -10.87
CA ALA A 142 27.12 -1.06 -11.18
C ALA A 142 28.55 -1.28 -10.61
N CYS A 143 28.66 -1.80 -9.38
CA CYS A 143 29.96 -2.16 -8.80
C CYS A 143 30.68 -3.25 -9.61
N LEU A 144 29.97 -4.28 -10.06
CA LEU A 144 30.56 -5.36 -10.86
C LEU A 144 31.09 -4.86 -12.21
N GLU A 145 30.38 -3.94 -12.85
CA GLU A 145 30.80 -3.33 -14.12
C GLU A 145 32.08 -2.51 -13.93
N LEU A 146 32.15 -1.69 -12.88
CA LEU A 146 33.34 -0.90 -12.54
C LEU A 146 34.56 -1.78 -12.26
N VAL A 147 34.39 -2.89 -11.52
CA VAL A 147 35.48 -3.83 -11.23
C VAL A 147 35.95 -4.55 -12.50
N SER A 148 35.04 -4.85 -13.41
CA SER A 148 35.37 -5.50 -14.69
C SER A 148 36.17 -4.56 -15.60
N GLN A 149 35.79 -3.29 -15.68
CA GLN A 149 36.54 -2.27 -16.42
C GLN A 149 37.95 -2.05 -15.85
N LYS A 150 38.10 -2.02 -14.52
CA LYS A 150 39.42 -1.88 -13.87
C LYS A 150 40.35 -3.08 -14.08
N ARG A 151 39.84 -4.27 -14.36
CA ARG A 151 40.66 -5.46 -14.65
C ARG A 151 41.14 -5.53 -16.10
N MET A 152 40.58 -4.73 -17.00
CA MET A 152 40.97 -4.68 -18.41
C MET A 152 42.06 -3.62 -18.70
N HIS A 153 42.47 -2.86 -17.70
CA HIS A 153 43.51 -1.83 -17.75
C HIS A 153 44.61 -2.14 -16.72
#